data_AF-A0A351K9K4-F1
#
_entry.id   AF-A0A351K9K4-F1
#
_cell.length_a   1.000
_cell.length_b   1.000
_cell.length_c   1.000
_cell.angle_alpha   90.00
_cell.angle_beta   90.00
_cell.angle_gamma   90.00
#
_symmetry.space_group_name_H-M   'P 1'
#
loop_
_entity.id
_entity.type
_entity.pdbx_description
1 polymer ?
#
loop_
_entity_poly.entity_id
_entity_poly.type
_entity_poly.pdbx_seq_one_letter_code
_entity_poly.pdbx_strand_id
1 'polypeptide(L)'
;MPDQPVPAPPVGQASGKDPEPTAGSALAPVSRNIVRAEGGVVAADRTALLGHAGRTVWFTGLSGSGKSTLAFAVEEALVARGVAAYVLDGDNVRFGLNRDLGFSAEDRTVNIRRIGEVC
;
A
#
# COMPACT_ATOMS: atom_id res chain seq x y z
N MET A 1 -43.02 7.10 -39.10
CA MET A 1 -41.75 6.56 -39.62
C MET A 1 -41.29 5.47 -38.66
N PRO A 2 -40.97 4.26 -39.12
CA PRO A 2 -40.52 3.17 -38.25
C PRO A 2 -39.06 3.38 -37.80
N ASP A 3 -38.82 3.03 -36.54
CA ASP A 3 -37.58 3.13 -35.79
C ASP A 3 -36.45 2.32 -36.47
N GLN A 4 -35.34 2.97 -36.81
CA GLN A 4 -34.17 2.32 -37.43
C GLN A 4 -33.24 1.79 -36.32
N PRO A 5 -32.77 0.53 -36.38
CA PRO A 5 -31.88 -0.01 -35.37
C PRO A 5 -30.49 0.63 -35.43
N VAL A 6 -29.97 1.00 -34.26
CA VAL A 6 -28.64 1.60 -34.07
C VAL A 6 -27.53 0.58 -34.40
N PRO A 7 -26.47 0.93 -35.17
CA PRO A 7 -25.41 -0.01 -35.53
C PRO A 7 -24.48 -0.33 -34.35
N ALA A 8 -24.07 -1.60 -34.24
CA ALA A 8 -23.11 -2.07 -33.25
C ALA A 8 -21.69 -1.51 -33.53
N PRO A 9 -20.88 -1.24 -32.49
CA PRO A 9 -19.52 -0.72 -32.66
C PRO A 9 -18.57 -1.79 -33.24
N PRO A 10 -17.51 -1.38 -33.95
CA PRO A 10 -16.60 -2.30 -34.62
C PRO A 10 -15.71 -3.04 -33.60
N VAL A 11 -15.64 -4.36 -33.75
CA VAL A 11 -14.67 -5.21 -33.04
C VAL A 11 -13.31 -5.08 -33.74
N GLY A 12 -12.46 -4.19 -33.23
CA GLY A 12 -11.09 -4.06 -33.66
C GLY A 12 -10.25 -5.26 -33.21
N GLN A 13 -9.70 -6.00 -34.17
CA GLN A 13 -8.70 -7.04 -33.92
C GLN A 13 -7.36 -6.36 -33.54
N ALA A 14 -6.90 -6.58 -32.31
CA ALA A 14 -5.55 -6.20 -31.90
C ALA A 14 -4.69 -7.47 -31.80
N SER A 15 -3.97 -7.80 -32.87
CA SER A 15 -2.79 -8.66 -32.78
C SER A 15 -1.60 -7.77 -32.44
N GLY A 16 -1.12 -7.85 -31.20
CA GLY A 16 0.07 -7.14 -30.75
C GLY A 16 0.73 -7.96 -29.66
N LYS A 17 1.90 -8.51 -29.98
CA LYS A 17 2.78 -9.34 -29.14
C LYS A 17 2.86 -8.78 -27.71
N ASP A 18 2.48 -9.59 -26.73
CA ASP A 18 2.53 -9.21 -25.31
C ASP A 18 3.96 -8.81 -24.91
N PRO A 19 4.17 -7.65 -24.26
CA PRO A 19 5.48 -7.28 -23.72
C PRO A 19 5.82 -8.19 -22.53
N GLU A 20 7.09 -8.58 -22.43
CA GLU A 20 7.62 -9.36 -21.29
C GLU A 20 7.32 -8.68 -19.95
N PRO A 21 7.04 -9.46 -18.89
CA PRO A 21 6.62 -8.90 -17.61
C PRO A 21 7.80 -8.27 -16.87
N THR A 22 7.81 -6.94 -16.81
CA THR A 22 8.63 -6.18 -15.86
C THR A 22 8.15 -6.47 -14.43
N ALA A 23 9.10 -6.77 -13.53
CA ALA A 23 8.83 -7.05 -12.12
C ALA A 23 8.05 -5.90 -11.46
N GLY A 24 6.87 -6.22 -10.92
CA GLY A 24 6.02 -5.27 -10.18
C GLY A 24 4.61 -5.08 -10.75
N SER A 25 3.92 -6.15 -11.16
CA SER A 25 2.49 -6.06 -11.46
C SER A 25 1.70 -5.94 -10.14
N ALA A 26 1.29 -4.73 -9.78
CA ALA A 26 0.23 -4.53 -8.79
C ALA A 26 -1.01 -5.30 -9.27
N LEU A 27 -1.38 -6.37 -8.57
CA LEU A 27 -2.51 -7.20 -8.96
C LEU A 27 -3.78 -6.36 -8.93
N ALA A 28 -4.47 -6.30 -10.08
CA ALA A 28 -5.78 -5.67 -10.15
C ALA A 28 -6.73 -6.33 -9.13
N PRO A 29 -7.63 -5.55 -8.52
CA PRO A 29 -8.59 -6.08 -7.54
C PRO A 29 -9.48 -7.14 -8.20
N VAL A 30 -9.63 -8.29 -7.53
CA VAL A 30 -10.48 -9.40 -8.01
C VAL A 30 -11.96 -9.00 -8.01
N SER A 31 -12.37 -8.20 -7.03
CA SER A 31 -13.74 -7.70 -6.91
C SER A 31 -14.05 -6.65 -7.98
N ARG A 32 -15.06 -6.92 -8.81
CA ARG A 32 -15.46 -6.06 -9.94
C ARG A 32 -16.36 -4.88 -9.55
N ASN A 33 -16.99 -4.95 -8.37
CA ASN A 33 -17.89 -3.90 -7.89
C ASN A 33 -17.22 -3.07 -6.78
N ILE A 34 -16.11 -2.42 -7.13
CA ILE A 34 -15.44 -1.46 -6.26
C ILE A 34 -15.16 -0.19 -7.06
N VAL A 35 -15.44 0.95 -6.44
CA VAL A 35 -15.17 2.26 -7.00
C VAL A 35 -14.25 2.98 -6.02
N ARG A 36 -13.18 3.59 -6.51
CA ARG A 36 -12.33 4.44 -5.66
C ARG A 36 -13.10 5.72 -5.37
N ALA A 37 -13.39 5.96 -4.09
CA ALA A 37 -13.90 7.25 -3.67
C ALA A 37 -12.76 8.28 -3.68
N GLU A 38 -13.00 9.44 -4.29
CA GLU A 38 -12.07 10.56 -4.25
C GLU A 38 -12.36 11.43 -3.04
N GLY A 39 -11.33 11.73 -2.26
CA GLY A 39 -11.40 12.68 -1.15
C GLY A 39 -11.03 14.10 -1.60
N GLY A 40 -11.52 15.11 -0.87
CA GLY A 40 -11.22 16.51 -1.17
C GLY A 40 -9.83 17.01 -0.75
N VAL A 41 -8.99 16.14 -0.16
CA VAL A 41 -7.64 16.47 0.31
C VAL A 41 -6.63 15.66 -0.49
N VAL A 42 -5.72 16.35 -1.17
CA VAL A 42 -4.65 15.72 -1.97
C VAL A 42 -3.34 15.65 -1.18
N ALA A 43 -2.37 14.90 -1.71
CA ALA A 43 -1.05 14.75 -1.07
C ALA A 43 -0.29 16.08 -0.91
N ALA A 44 -0.49 17.02 -1.83
CA ALA A 44 0.11 18.35 -1.79
C ALA A 44 -0.37 19.16 -0.57
N ASP A 45 -1.66 19.07 -0.23
CA ASP A 45 -2.24 19.78 0.92
C ASP A 45 -1.59 19.32 2.23
N ARG A 46 -1.39 18.00 2.38
CA ARG A 46 -0.71 17.41 3.55
C ARG A 46 0.75 17.80 3.62
N THR A 47 1.43 17.84 2.47
CA THR A 47 2.83 18.28 2.40
C THR A 47 2.97 19.74 2.80
N ALA A 48 2.06 20.60 2.35
CA ALA A 48 2.04 22.02 2.74
C ALA A 48 1.73 22.20 4.23
N LEU A 49 0.80 21.40 4.79
CA LEU A 49 0.45 21.44 6.21
C LEU A 49 1.60 20.97 7.12
N LEU A 50 2.28 19.87 6.75
CA LEU A 50 3.31 19.24 7.59
C LEU A 50 4.71 19.79 7.34
N GLY A 51 4.92 20.53 6.25
CA GLY A 51 6.24 21.03 5.84
C GLY A 51 7.19 19.95 5.32
N HIS A 52 6.71 18.71 5.11
CA HIS A 52 7.47 17.61 4.55
C HIS A 52 6.56 16.62 3.80
N ALA A 53 7.14 15.86 2.87
CA ALA A 53 6.45 14.75 2.22
C ALA A 53 6.41 13.52 3.14
N GLY A 54 5.38 12.68 3.00
CA GLY A 54 5.33 11.36 3.64
C GLY A 54 6.39 10.42 3.07
N ARG A 55 7.01 9.59 3.93
CA ARG A 55 8.04 8.61 3.57
C ARG A 55 7.92 7.37 4.45
N THR A 56 8.30 6.22 3.90
CA THR A 56 8.34 4.94 4.61
C THR A 56 9.79 4.47 4.75
N VAL A 57 10.21 4.18 5.98
CA VAL A 57 11.52 3.59 6.29
C VAL A 57 11.30 2.16 6.75
N TRP A 58 11.77 1.19 5.96
CA TRP A 58 11.54 -0.24 6.24
C TRP A 58 12.76 -0.88 6.91
N PHE A 59 12.67 -1.13 8.22
CA PHE A 59 13.70 -1.87 8.94
C PHE A 59 13.51 -3.38 8.74
N THR A 60 14.55 -4.04 8.22
CA THR A 60 14.58 -5.49 8.01
C THR A 60 15.83 -6.11 8.63
N GLY A 61 15.76 -7.39 9.02
CA GLY A 61 16.82 -8.06 9.76
C GLY A 61 16.29 -9.17 10.69
N LEU A 62 17.21 -9.99 11.19
CA LEU A 62 16.92 -11.14 12.05
C LEU A 62 16.16 -10.74 13.33
N SER A 63 15.42 -11.68 13.92
CA SER A 63 14.84 -11.46 15.24
C SER A 63 15.96 -11.14 16.25
N GLY A 64 15.73 -10.16 17.12
CA GLY A 64 16.75 -9.69 18.08
C GLY A 64 17.83 -8.76 17.51
N SER A 65 17.85 -8.44 16.21
CA SER A 65 18.86 -7.54 15.62
C SER A 65 18.68 -6.04 15.98
N GLY A 66 17.75 -5.71 16.88
CA GLY A 66 17.51 -4.32 17.33
C GLY A 66 16.62 -3.46 16.42
N LYS A 67 15.86 -4.04 15.48
CA LYS A 67 14.99 -3.29 14.54
C LYS A 67 14.02 -2.36 15.28
N SER A 68 13.25 -2.90 16.22
CA SER A 68 12.24 -2.13 16.97
C SER A 68 12.91 -1.09 17.86
N THR A 69 14.02 -1.44 18.52
CA THR A 69 14.82 -0.48 19.30
C THR A 69 15.26 0.72 18.47
N LEU A 70 15.78 0.49 17.26
CA LEU A 70 16.18 1.56 16.37
C LEU A 70 14.99 2.35 15.83
N ALA A 71 13.89 1.67 15.46
CA ALA A 71 12.68 2.31 14.93
C ALA A 71 12.07 3.31 15.94
N PHE A 72 11.93 2.91 17.21
CA PHE A 72 11.43 3.79 18.27
C PHE A 72 12.39 4.95 18.55
N ALA A 73 13.71 4.71 18.58
CA ALA A 73 14.69 5.79 18.75
C ALA A 73 14.64 6.81 17.59
N VAL A 74 14.42 6.35 16.35
CA VAL A 74 14.24 7.23 15.19
C VAL A 74 12.95 8.02 15.28
N GLU A 75 11.84 7.40 15.70
CA GLU A 75 10.57 8.09 15.93
C GLU A 75 10.70 9.19 16.97
N GLU A 76 11.28 8.89 18.13
CA GLU A 76 11.56 9.87 19.19
C GLU A 76 12.40 11.05 18.66
N ALA A 77 13.46 10.76 17.90
CA ALA A 77 14.33 11.79 17.34
C ALA A 77 13.64 12.67 16.27
N LEU A 78 12.73 12.11 15.47
CA LEU A 78 11.96 12.86 14.47
C LEU A 78 10.89 13.74 15.12
N VAL A 79 10.14 13.18 16.07
CA VAL A 79 9.11 13.90 16.82
C VAL A 79 9.72 15.06 17.62
N ALA A 80 10.88 14.85 18.24
CA ALA A 80 11.61 15.92 18.93
C ALA A 80 12.05 17.08 18.01
N ARG A 81 12.12 16.84 16.68
CA ARG A 81 12.43 17.85 15.66
C ARG A 81 11.18 18.44 15.00
N GLY A 82 9.98 18.11 15.49
CA GLY A 82 8.71 18.56 14.93
C GLY A 82 8.30 17.83 13.64
N VAL A 83 8.92 16.68 13.33
CA VAL A 83 8.56 15.86 12.17
C VAL A 83 7.56 14.80 12.63
N ALA A 84 6.41 14.73 11.96
CA ALA A 84 5.41 13.69 12.24
C ALA A 84 5.95 12.32 11.82
N ALA A 85 6.05 11.39 12.76
CA ALA A 85 6.52 10.03 12.55
C ALA A 85 5.64 9.04 13.30
N TYR A 86 5.58 7.80 12.80
CA TYR A 86 4.85 6.70 13.43
C TYR A 86 5.54 5.36 13.13
N VAL A 87 5.63 4.48 14.13
CA VAL A 87 6.21 3.13 13.98
C VAL A 87 5.12 2.07 13.83
N LEU A 88 5.18 1.31 12.73
CA LEU A 88 4.44 0.07 12.53
C LEU A 88 5.34 -1.12 12.88
N ASP A 89 5.30 -1.53 14.14
CA ASP A 89 6.07 -2.68 14.63
C ASP A 89 5.34 -4.01 14.39
N GLY A 90 6.06 -4.98 13.84
CA GLY A 90 5.48 -6.27 13.42
C GLY A 90 4.89 -7.10 14.56
N ASP A 91 5.34 -6.90 15.80
CA ASP A 91 4.78 -7.56 16.97
C ASP A 91 3.58 -6.76 17.51
N ASN A 92 3.66 -5.43 17.54
CA ASN A 92 2.53 -4.59 17.96
C ASN A 92 1.30 -4.73 17.05
N VAL A 93 1.51 -4.81 15.73
CA VAL A 93 0.42 -4.96 14.74
C VAL A 93 -0.33 -6.29 14.93
N ARG A 94 0.30 -7.32 15.51
CA ARG A 94 -0.33 -8.61 15.82
C ARG A 94 -1.33 -8.54 16.97
N PHE A 95 -1.33 -7.50 17.80
CA PHE A 95 -2.39 -7.32 18.79
C PHE A 95 -3.68 -6.73 18.18
N GLY A 96 -3.60 -6.16 16.97
CA GLY A 96 -4.71 -5.48 16.30
C GLY A 96 -4.99 -6.03 14.91
N LEU A 97 -4.50 -5.33 13.89
CA LEU A 97 -4.76 -5.60 12.47
C LEU A 97 -4.43 -7.04 12.06
N ASN A 98 -3.42 -7.65 12.68
CA ASN A 98 -2.92 -8.98 12.34
C ASN A 98 -3.12 -10.01 13.47
N ARG A 99 -4.13 -9.82 14.34
CA ARG A 99 -4.43 -10.72 15.46
C ARG A 99 -4.86 -12.13 15.04
N ASP A 100 -5.30 -12.28 13.80
CA ASP A 100 -5.69 -13.55 13.18
C ASP A 100 -4.48 -14.35 12.64
N LEU A 101 -3.28 -13.77 12.61
CA LEU A 101 -2.09 -14.37 12.01
C LEU A 101 -1.16 -15.02 13.05
N GLY A 102 -0.79 -16.28 12.80
CA GLY A 102 0.23 -17.01 13.57
C GLY A 102 1.66 -16.70 13.11
N PHE A 103 2.59 -17.64 13.36
CA PHE A 103 4.01 -17.51 13.01
C PHE A 103 4.46 -18.43 11.87
N SER A 104 3.52 -19.05 11.16
CA SER A 104 3.82 -19.87 9.97
C SER A 104 4.47 -19.03 8.86
N ALA A 105 5.10 -19.68 7.88
CA ALA A 105 5.71 -18.97 6.75
C ALA A 105 4.67 -18.18 5.93
N GLU A 106 3.47 -18.72 5.81
CA GLU A 106 2.34 -18.07 5.13
C GLU A 106 1.84 -16.86 5.92
N ASP A 107 1.61 -17.02 7.23
CA ASP A 107 1.19 -15.92 8.11
C ASP A 107 2.20 -14.76 8.11
N ARG A 108 3.51 -15.06 8.07
CA ARG A 108 4.56 -14.04 7.97
C ARG A 108 4.48 -13.27 6.65
N THR A 109 4.22 -13.96 5.54
CA THR A 109 4.03 -13.34 4.22
C THR A 109 2.82 -12.40 4.23
N VAL A 110 1.69 -12.85 4.78
CA VAL A 110 0.47 -12.03 4.89
C VAL A 110 0.68 -10.84 5.82
N ASN A 111 1.37 -11.05 6.94
CA ASN A 111 1.71 -9.98 7.88
C ASN A 111 2.51 -8.86 7.19
N ILE A 112 3.56 -9.23 6.45
CA ILE A 112 4.38 -8.28 5.69
C ILE A 112 3.55 -7.56 4.61
N ARG A 113 2.72 -8.29 3.86
CA ARG A 113 1.83 -7.69 2.86
C ARG A 113 0.88 -6.68 3.47
N ARG A 114 0.17 -7.03 4.55
CA ARG A 114 -0.80 -6.14 5.21
C ARG A 114 -0.13 -4.87 5.73
N ILE A 115 1.05 -4.98 6.33
CA ILE A 115 1.82 -3.80 6.77
C ILE A 115 2.23 -2.95 5.57
N GLY A 116 2.69 -3.58 4.48
CA GLY A 116 3.08 -2.88 3.26
C GLY A 116 1.96 -2.08 2.60
N GLU A 117 0.70 -2.53 2.69
CA GLU A 117 -0.47 -1.80 2.16
C GLU A 117 -0.92 -0.62 3.05
N VAL A 118 -0.42 -0.54 4.30
CA VAL A 118 -0.72 0.56 5.24
C VAL A 118 0.28 1.72 5.09
N CYS A 119 1.50 1.43 4.66
CA CYS A 119 2.61 2.38 4.50
C CYS A 119 2.55 3.17 3.19
#